data_AF-A0A6A5HLI6-F1
#
_entry.id   AF-A0A6A5HLI6-F1
#
_cell.length_a   1.000
_cell.length_b   1.000
_cell.length_c   1.000
_cell.angle_alpha   90.00
_cell.angle_beta   90.00
_cell.angle_gamma   90.00
#
_symmetry.space_group_name_H-M   'P 1'
#
loop_
_entity.id
_entity.type
_entity.pdbx_description
1 polymer ?
#
loop_
_entity_poly.entity_id
_entity_poly.type
_entity_poly.pdbx_seq_one_letter_code
_entity_poly.pdbx_strand_id
1 'polypeptide(L)'
;MKLLKFPYLVQQKIIDLIEFQNILVLSFCSKRTKVLIQSLQRHRWKDLKFVKYSFDEKDKICVIVRLENIDECIFLSPTTLKETIITSMDVFGMGPEIPICLHPRYFGNQYLYDRKQKQLVAQGIHDFLYEFFRSSIDYEVKSEHKLPPSLKNINRTCIKVPKNTTAEELETCFTASPNQEYIEIDGHFNGILSTNSVIYGAEHLRIYFKGDHGDEILFRFKGNRLQFHATKFHDSTISQFLKEWKSNQGFQNLKSLSICSYEWKTYNGAELLKDIDIRQFDRPENILQITWRMSISYPSLMMFLFPPPKSFPSELSSRDYLIRDGDGEKASVLIENHNKELDKYEKSVEEHVKKVSQQLDEELANINKKYKEKVELMKKMEMENRKMAEENERMRQKMEVKKKIIGAHARRVGGAVGDVCIRTLTASIGAKKMSAKNSAEAEAAR
;
A
#
# COMPACT_ATOMS: atom_id res chain seq x y z
N MET A 1 -29.82 16.51 24.37
CA MET A 1 -28.36 16.55 24.61
C MET A 1 -27.95 17.84 25.31
N LYS A 2 -27.10 17.79 26.36
CA LYS A 2 -26.58 18.98 27.05
C LYS A 2 -25.65 19.83 26.16
N LEU A 3 -24.95 19.21 25.20
CA LEU A 3 -24.07 19.90 24.24
C LEU A 3 -24.75 21.10 23.57
N LEU A 4 -26.01 20.95 23.16
CA LEU A 4 -26.78 21.97 22.45
C LEU A 4 -27.13 23.20 23.31
N LYS A 5 -26.91 23.14 24.63
CA LYS A 5 -27.15 24.24 25.56
C LYS A 5 -25.93 25.14 25.76
N PHE A 6 -24.74 24.71 25.34
CA PHE A 6 -23.53 25.53 25.46
C PHE A 6 -23.53 26.68 24.44
N PRO A 7 -22.82 27.79 24.70
CA PRO A 7 -22.57 28.82 23.68
C PRO A 7 -21.85 28.25 22.45
N TYR A 8 -22.09 28.87 21.29
CA TYR A 8 -21.56 28.39 20.00
C TYR A 8 -20.05 28.12 20.00
N LEU A 9 -19.23 29.04 20.54
CA LEU A 9 -17.78 28.88 20.59
C LEU A 9 -17.34 27.68 21.45
N VAL A 10 -18.09 27.39 22.52
CA VAL A 10 -17.83 26.22 23.37
C VAL A 10 -18.22 24.94 22.63
N GLN A 11 -19.35 24.94 21.91
CA GLN A 11 -19.75 23.81 21.06
C GLN A 11 -18.69 23.50 20.00
N GLN A 12 -18.18 24.54 19.33
CA GLN A 12 -17.12 24.42 18.33
C GLN A 12 -15.88 23.78 18.92
N LYS A 13 -15.33 24.34 20.01
CA LYS A 13 -14.13 23.80 20.66
C LYS A 13 -14.31 22.35 21.13
N ILE A 14 -15.49 22.00 21.65
CA ILE A 14 -15.78 20.62 22.05
C ILE A 14 -15.75 19.71 20.83
N ILE A 15 -16.45 20.06 19.75
CA ILE A 15 -16.55 19.22 18.56
C ILE A 15 -15.18 19.09 17.85
N ASP A 16 -14.37 20.14 17.84
CA ASP A 16 -13.02 20.11 17.23
C ASP A 16 -12.06 19.15 17.94
N LEU A 17 -12.29 18.87 19.24
CA LEU A 17 -11.51 17.90 20.01
C LEU A 17 -11.99 16.45 19.85
N ILE A 18 -13.12 16.23 19.18
CA ILE A 18 -13.70 14.90 19.01
C ILE A 18 -13.24 14.28 17.68
N GLU A 19 -12.82 13.03 17.78
CA GLU A 19 -12.45 12.21 16.61
C GLU A 19 -13.63 12.03 15.65
N PHE A 20 -13.35 11.85 14.36
CA PHE A 20 -14.39 11.78 13.33
C PHE A 20 -15.44 10.71 13.62
N GLN A 21 -15.02 9.52 14.06
CA GLN A 21 -15.90 8.39 14.35
C GLN A 21 -16.90 8.73 15.47
N ASN A 22 -16.43 9.43 16.51
CA ASN A 22 -17.27 9.87 17.61
C ASN A 22 -18.20 11.03 17.19
N ILE A 23 -17.74 11.93 16.32
CA ILE A 23 -18.60 12.95 15.69
C ILE A 23 -19.71 12.29 14.88
N LEU A 24 -19.38 11.25 14.12
CA LEU A 24 -20.34 10.50 13.33
C LEU A 24 -21.40 9.85 14.23
N VAL A 25 -21.00 9.17 15.32
CA VAL A 25 -21.95 8.60 16.28
C VAL A 25 -22.82 9.68 16.93
N LEU A 26 -22.25 10.84 17.31
CA LEU A 26 -23.02 11.97 17.86
C LEU A 26 -24.05 12.52 16.88
N SER A 27 -23.75 12.46 15.58
CA SER A 27 -24.66 12.93 14.54
C SER A 27 -25.94 12.08 14.45
N PHE A 28 -25.90 10.82 14.88
CA PHE A 28 -27.07 9.94 14.91
C PHE A 28 -28.05 10.29 16.04
N CYS A 29 -27.60 10.98 17.09
CA CYS A 29 -28.44 11.22 18.27
C CYS A 29 -29.63 12.16 18.02
N SER A 30 -29.52 13.10 17.07
CA SER A 30 -30.66 13.92 16.64
C SER A 30 -30.37 14.70 15.35
N LYS A 31 -31.42 15.03 14.59
CA LYS A 31 -31.34 15.93 13.42
C LYS A 31 -30.68 17.27 13.76
N ARG A 32 -30.99 17.83 14.94
CA ARG A 32 -30.40 19.11 15.40
C ARG A 32 -28.90 19.00 15.68
N THR A 33 -28.45 17.88 16.27
CA THR A 33 -27.02 17.61 16.49
C THR A 33 -26.29 17.41 15.16
N LYS A 34 -26.88 16.65 14.22
CA LYS A 34 -26.36 16.49 12.85
C LYS A 34 -26.11 17.87 12.24
N VAL A 35 -27.14 18.69 12.07
CA VAL A 35 -27.03 20.02 11.46
C VAL A 35 -25.99 20.92 12.16
N LEU A 36 -25.93 20.88 13.49
CA LEU A 36 -24.92 21.62 14.25
C LEU A 36 -23.50 21.18 13.87
N ILE A 37 -23.22 19.87 13.93
CA ILE A 37 -21.93 19.29 13.54
C ILE A 37 -21.61 19.68 12.10
N GLN A 38 -22.59 19.59 11.20
CA GLN A 38 -22.40 19.93 9.80
C GLN A 38 -21.99 21.38 9.58
N SER A 39 -22.52 22.29 10.40
CA SER A 39 -22.16 23.71 10.34
C SER A 39 -20.77 24.00 10.89
N LEU A 40 -20.37 23.33 11.97
CA LEU A 40 -19.12 23.58 12.69
C LEU A 40 -17.91 22.92 12.03
N GLN A 41 -18.08 21.73 11.45
CA GLN A 41 -17.00 20.93 10.88
C GLN A 41 -16.74 21.19 9.40
N ARG A 42 -17.40 22.20 8.80
CA ARG A 42 -17.18 22.59 7.39
C ARG A 42 -15.71 22.76 7.04
N HIS A 43 -14.92 23.28 7.98
CA HIS A 43 -13.49 23.49 7.77
C HIS A 43 -12.73 22.16 7.59
N ARG A 44 -13.00 21.13 8.42
CA ARG A 44 -12.40 19.79 8.27
C ARG A 44 -12.82 19.09 6.97
N TRP A 45 -14.02 19.39 6.49
CA TRP A 45 -14.53 18.77 5.27
C TRP A 45 -13.94 19.38 3.99
N LYS A 46 -13.34 20.57 4.07
CA LYS A 46 -12.58 21.14 2.94
C LYS A 46 -11.38 20.28 2.57
N ASP A 47 -10.82 19.56 3.54
CA ASP A 47 -9.64 18.71 3.35
C ASP A 47 -10.02 17.29 2.88
N LEU A 48 -11.32 17.01 2.71
CA LEU A 48 -11.83 15.72 2.32
C LEU A 48 -11.59 15.50 0.82
N LYS A 49 -10.90 14.40 0.49
CA LYS A 49 -10.50 14.08 -0.88
C LYS A 49 -11.51 13.16 -1.57
N PHE A 50 -11.86 12.05 -0.91
CA PHE A 50 -12.84 11.08 -1.43
C PHE A 50 -13.48 10.25 -0.31
N VAL A 51 -14.60 9.61 -0.63
CA VAL A 51 -15.20 8.53 0.17
C VAL A 51 -15.20 7.25 -0.65
N LYS A 52 -14.60 6.18 -0.12
CA LYS A 52 -14.44 4.91 -0.83
C LYS A 52 -15.16 3.77 -0.12
N TYR A 53 -15.98 3.06 -0.87
CA TYR A 53 -16.63 1.82 -0.45
C TYR A 53 -15.81 0.62 -0.93
N SER A 54 -15.58 -0.33 -0.04
CA SER A 54 -14.92 -1.60 -0.36
C SER A 54 -15.77 -2.76 0.14
N PHE A 55 -15.98 -3.76 -0.72
CA PHE A 55 -16.78 -4.94 -0.43
C PHE A 55 -15.93 -6.20 -0.52
N ASP A 56 -15.94 -7.03 0.53
CA ASP A 56 -15.17 -8.27 0.58
C ASP A 56 -16.02 -9.54 0.30
N GLU A 57 -15.36 -10.70 0.22
CA GLU A 57 -15.99 -12.01 0.01
C GLU A 57 -17.03 -12.37 1.07
N LYS A 58 -16.81 -11.93 2.30
CA LYS A 58 -17.65 -12.24 3.45
C LYS A 58 -18.82 -11.26 3.58
N ASP A 59 -19.04 -10.42 2.59
CA ASP A 59 -20.01 -9.31 2.59
C ASP A 59 -19.70 -8.23 3.64
N LYS A 60 -18.46 -8.11 4.13
CA LYS A 60 -18.11 -6.93 4.92
C LYS A 60 -18.10 -5.69 4.04
N ILE A 61 -18.54 -4.60 4.62
CA ILE A 61 -18.50 -3.27 4.01
C ILE A 61 -17.46 -2.47 4.77
N CYS A 62 -16.49 -1.93 4.06
CA CYS A 62 -15.53 -0.97 4.58
C CYS A 62 -15.75 0.35 3.86
N VAL A 63 -16.00 1.41 4.61
CA VAL A 63 -16.11 2.78 4.06
C VAL A 63 -14.93 3.58 4.60
N ILE A 64 -14.10 4.07 3.68
CA ILE A 64 -12.94 4.90 3.99
C ILE A 64 -13.26 6.34 3.61
N VAL A 65 -13.17 7.24 4.56
CA VAL A 65 -13.26 8.69 4.35
C VAL A 65 -11.84 9.23 4.37
N ARG A 66 -11.33 9.64 3.21
CA ARG A 66 -9.98 10.20 3.08
C ARG A 66 -9.99 11.69 3.31
N LEU A 67 -9.26 12.13 4.33
CA LEU A 67 -8.80 13.51 4.48
C LEU A 67 -7.35 13.61 4.01
N GLU A 68 -6.82 14.83 3.86
CA GLU A 68 -5.48 15.07 3.30
C GLU A 68 -4.39 14.08 3.78
N ASN A 69 -4.30 13.87 5.09
CA ASN A 69 -3.27 13.00 5.68
C ASN A 69 -3.82 11.83 6.52
N ILE A 70 -5.14 11.64 6.57
CA ILE A 70 -5.79 10.70 7.50
C ILE A 70 -6.86 9.89 6.77
N ASP A 71 -6.89 8.58 7.05
CA ASP A 71 -7.96 7.66 6.65
C ASP A 71 -8.87 7.36 7.84
N GLU A 72 -10.13 7.74 7.74
CA GLU A 72 -11.15 7.36 8.73
C GLU A 72 -11.98 6.19 8.19
N CYS A 73 -11.99 5.09 8.92
CA CYS A 73 -12.60 3.84 8.46
C CYS A 73 -13.87 3.53 9.25
N ILE A 74 -14.93 3.16 8.54
CA ILE A 74 -16.18 2.61 9.07
C ILE A 74 -16.27 1.16 8.59
N PHE A 75 -16.44 0.23 9.53
CA PHE A 75 -16.49 -1.20 9.23
C PHE A 75 -17.86 -1.75 9.57
N LEU A 76 -18.43 -2.51 8.64
CA LEU A 76 -19.68 -3.23 8.85
C LEU A 76 -19.43 -4.71 8.61
N SER A 77 -19.74 -5.50 9.64
CA SER A 77 -19.69 -6.96 9.56
C SER A 77 -21.11 -7.51 9.41
N PRO A 78 -21.36 -8.38 8.42
CA PRO A 78 -22.64 -9.02 8.29
C PRO A 78 -22.81 -10.08 9.37
N THR A 79 -24.04 -10.26 9.82
CA THR A 79 -24.49 -11.40 10.61
C THR A 79 -25.74 -11.99 9.96
N THR A 80 -26.02 -13.26 10.22
CA THR A 80 -27.33 -13.82 9.91
C THR A 80 -28.25 -13.74 11.14
N LEU A 81 -29.56 -13.56 10.92
CA LEU A 81 -30.56 -13.53 12.00
C LEU A 81 -30.57 -14.80 12.88
N LYS A 82 -30.06 -15.93 12.37
CA LYS A 82 -29.92 -17.19 13.12
C LYS A 82 -28.75 -17.18 14.09
N GLU A 83 -27.73 -16.34 13.84
CA GLU A 83 -26.49 -16.28 14.64
C GLU A 83 -26.58 -15.21 15.73
N THR A 84 -27.36 -14.13 15.54
CA THR A 84 -27.50 -13.06 16.54
C THR A 84 -28.78 -12.25 16.30
N ILE A 85 -29.52 -11.91 17.38
CA ILE A 85 -30.63 -10.95 17.32
C ILE A 85 -30.03 -9.55 17.23
N ILE A 86 -30.16 -8.89 16.06
CA ILE A 86 -29.79 -7.49 15.92
C ILE A 86 -30.87 -6.63 16.59
N THR A 87 -30.48 -5.85 17.60
CA THR A 87 -31.34 -4.78 18.11
C THR A 87 -31.13 -3.57 17.22
N SER A 88 -32.01 -3.38 16.23
CA SER A 88 -31.91 -2.27 15.28
C SER A 88 -31.79 -0.93 16.00
N MET A 89 -30.88 -0.08 15.52
CA MET A 89 -30.66 1.26 16.04
C MET A 89 -30.83 2.28 14.91
N ASP A 90 -31.28 3.49 15.25
CA ASP A 90 -31.29 4.61 14.32
C ASP A 90 -29.85 5.12 14.11
N VAL A 91 -29.15 4.51 13.15
CA VAL A 91 -27.79 4.85 12.75
C VAL A 91 -27.76 5.18 11.27
N PHE A 92 -26.94 6.15 10.87
CA PHE A 92 -26.93 6.67 9.50
C PHE A 92 -28.32 7.14 9.02
N GLY A 93 -29.22 7.54 9.93
CA GLY A 93 -30.58 7.94 9.60
C GLY A 93 -31.45 6.81 9.02
N MET A 94 -31.01 5.56 9.17
CA MET A 94 -31.81 4.37 8.87
C MET A 94 -32.71 4.08 10.08
N GLY A 95 -34.01 3.94 9.86
CA GLY A 95 -34.96 3.66 10.93
C GLY A 95 -34.80 2.24 11.51
N PRO A 96 -35.54 1.93 12.60
CA PRO A 96 -35.46 0.64 13.29
C PRO A 96 -35.88 -0.57 12.43
N GLU A 97 -36.54 -0.34 11.30
CA GLU A 97 -36.89 -1.35 10.30
C GLU A 97 -35.67 -1.95 9.58
N ILE A 98 -34.54 -1.23 9.53
CA ILE A 98 -33.30 -1.75 8.96
C ILE A 98 -32.47 -2.38 10.08
N PRO A 99 -32.19 -3.70 10.03
CA PRO A 99 -31.42 -4.41 11.06
C PRO A 99 -29.94 -4.05 10.96
N ILE A 100 -29.58 -2.92 11.57
CA ILE A 100 -28.21 -2.44 11.76
C ILE A 100 -28.04 -1.92 13.20
N CYS A 101 -26.88 -2.18 13.80
CA CYS A 101 -26.54 -1.67 15.13
C CYS A 101 -25.04 -1.42 15.29
N LEU A 102 -24.66 -0.70 16.35
CA LEU A 102 -23.27 -0.60 16.78
C LEU A 102 -22.74 -1.96 17.26
N HIS A 103 -21.49 -2.27 16.97
CA HIS A 103 -20.88 -3.51 17.41
C HIS A 103 -20.74 -3.53 18.95
N PRO A 104 -21.23 -4.56 19.67
CA PRO A 104 -21.31 -4.54 21.13
C PRO A 104 -19.94 -4.55 21.83
N ARG A 105 -18.90 -5.05 21.14
CA ARG A 105 -17.52 -5.13 21.67
C ARG A 105 -16.58 -4.03 21.15
N TYR A 106 -16.95 -3.37 20.06
CA TYR A 106 -16.06 -2.46 19.34
C TYR A 106 -16.81 -1.14 19.14
N PHE A 107 -16.52 -0.16 19.98
CA PHE A 107 -17.19 1.13 19.95
C PHE A 107 -16.64 2.05 18.85
N GLY A 108 -17.48 2.98 18.38
CA GLY A 108 -17.09 4.06 17.47
C GLY A 108 -17.39 3.80 16.00
N ASN A 109 -16.63 2.91 15.36
CA ASN A 109 -16.65 2.74 13.90
C ASN A 109 -17.04 1.35 13.39
N GLN A 110 -17.41 0.43 14.26
CA GLN A 110 -17.82 -0.93 13.87
C GLN A 110 -19.32 -1.13 14.06
N TYR A 111 -19.94 -1.73 13.05
CA TYR A 111 -21.37 -1.97 12.99
C TYR A 111 -21.66 -3.41 12.59
N LEU A 112 -22.80 -3.91 13.04
CA LEU A 112 -23.37 -5.20 12.62
C LEU A 112 -24.61 -4.94 11.80
N TYR A 113 -24.82 -5.75 10.76
CA TYR A 113 -26.02 -5.63 9.94
C TYR A 113 -26.49 -7.00 9.42
N ASP A 114 -27.78 -7.13 9.08
CA ASP A 114 -28.28 -8.35 8.44
C ASP A 114 -27.73 -8.47 7.02
N ARG A 115 -27.02 -9.56 6.76
CA ARG A 115 -26.46 -9.88 5.44
C ARG A 115 -27.48 -9.72 4.30
N LYS A 116 -28.76 -10.07 4.53
CA LYS A 116 -29.83 -9.96 3.51
C LYS A 116 -30.14 -8.52 3.13
N GLN A 117 -29.83 -7.55 3.99
CA GLN A 117 -30.10 -6.13 3.82
C GLN A 117 -28.90 -5.34 3.31
N LYS A 118 -27.87 -6.01 2.76
CA LYS A 118 -26.63 -5.39 2.27
C LYS A 118 -26.86 -4.18 1.36
N GLN A 119 -27.78 -4.28 0.40
CA GLN A 119 -28.10 -3.20 -0.52
C GLN A 119 -28.66 -1.97 0.23
N LEU A 120 -29.67 -2.17 1.08
CA LEU A 120 -30.30 -1.09 1.84
C LEU A 120 -29.33 -0.44 2.83
N VAL A 121 -28.49 -1.25 3.48
CA VAL A 121 -27.48 -0.76 4.44
C VAL A 121 -26.40 0.05 3.74
N ALA A 122 -25.84 -0.45 2.64
CA ALA A 122 -24.85 0.29 1.87
C ALA A 122 -25.42 1.62 1.34
N GLN A 123 -26.66 1.59 0.85
CA GLN A 123 -27.36 2.78 0.37
C GLN A 123 -27.66 3.77 1.48
N GLY A 124 -28.16 3.34 2.64
CA GLY A 124 -28.44 4.22 3.76
C GLY A 124 -27.18 4.91 4.30
N ILE A 125 -26.05 4.20 4.37
CA ILE A 125 -24.76 4.80 4.73
C ILE A 125 -24.33 5.82 3.68
N HIS A 126 -24.48 5.49 2.40
CA HIS A 126 -24.15 6.39 1.30
C HIS A 126 -24.98 7.66 1.32
N ASP A 127 -26.31 7.55 1.37
CA ASP A 127 -27.22 8.70 1.42
C ASP A 127 -26.93 9.57 2.65
N PHE A 128 -26.66 8.95 3.79
CA PHE A 128 -26.26 9.68 4.99
C PHE A 128 -24.97 10.46 4.79
N LEU A 129 -23.89 9.82 4.33
CA LEU A 129 -22.58 10.47 4.17
C LEU A 129 -22.61 11.53 3.06
N TYR A 130 -23.34 11.28 1.98
CA TYR A 130 -23.57 12.23 0.89
C TYR A 130 -24.24 13.51 1.41
N GLU A 131 -25.33 13.36 2.17
CA GLU A 131 -26.01 14.50 2.79
C GLU A 131 -25.20 15.10 3.95
N PHE A 132 -24.36 14.30 4.61
CA PHE A 132 -23.56 14.73 5.74
C PHE A 132 -22.49 15.71 5.28
N PHE A 133 -21.69 15.37 4.27
CA PHE A 133 -20.57 16.19 3.83
C PHE A 133 -20.97 17.39 2.97
N ARG A 134 -22.05 17.30 2.17
CA ARG A 134 -22.59 18.38 1.30
C ARG A 134 -21.57 19.08 0.38
N SER A 135 -20.39 18.50 0.17
CA SER A 135 -19.32 19.02 -0.67
C SER A 135 -19.19 18.19 -1.96
N SER A 136 -18.56 18.77 -2.98
CA SER A 136 -18.22 18.13 -4.26
C SER A 136 -17.08 17.13 -4.11
N ILE A 137 -17.30 16.13 -3.26
CA ILE A 137 -16.34 15.06 -2.98
C ILE A 137 -16.51 13.95 -4.01
N ASP A 138 -15.41 13.32 -4.39
CA ASP A 138 -15.43 12.11 -5.21
C ASP A 138 -15.88 10.90 -4.38
N TYR A 139 -16.90 10.18 -4.86
CA TYR A 139 -17.32 8.91 -4.28
C TYR A 139 -16.82 7.75 -5.15
N GLU A 140 -16.22 6.76 -4.48
CA GLU A 140 -15.58 5.63 -5.15
C GLU A 140 -16.12 4.29 -4.64
N VAL A 141 -16.24 3.32 -5.54
CA VAL A 141 -16.60 1.94 -5.23
C VAL A 141 -15.47 1.01 -5.68
N LYS A 142 -15.06 0.10 -4.79
CA LYS A 142 -14.13 -0.99 -5.07
C LYS A 142 -14.74 -2.32 -4.64
N SER A 143 -14.65 -3.34 -5.49
CA SER A 143 -15.08 -4.69 -5.13
C SER A 143 -14.24 -5.74 -5.84
N GLU A 144 -13.61 -6.66 -5.08
CA GLU A 144 -12.67 -7.63 -5.67
C GLU A 144 -13.26 -9.03 -5.92
N HIS A 145 -14.36 -9.36 -5.25
CA HIS A 145 -14.83 -10.75 -5.22
C HIS A 145 -16.33 -10.91 -5.43
N LYS A 146 -17.09 -9.81 -5.40
CA LYS A 146 -18.53 -9.78 -5.55
C LYS A 146 -18.94 -8.54 -6.31
N LEU A 147 -20.15 -8.52 -6.85
CA LEU A 147 -20.71 -7.28 -7.36
C LEU A 147 -21.07 -6.34 -6.19
N PRO A 148 -20.70 -5.05 -6.29
CA PRO A 148 -21.08 -4.06 -5.30
C PRO A 148 -22.58 -3.70 -5.43
N PRO A 149 -23.20 -3.23 -4.34
CA PRO A 149 -24.46 -2.50 -4.39
C PRO A 149 -24.44 -1.36 -5.41
N SER A 150 -25.56 -1.13 -6.08
CA SER A 150 -25.75 0.06 -6.94
C SER A 150 -25.95 1.28 -6.05
N LEU A 151 -25.02 2.24 -6.10
CA LEU A 151 -25.05 3.48 -5.30
C LEU A 151 -25.15 4.69 -6.23
N LYS A 152 -25.82 5.75 -5.78
CA LYS A 152 -25.99 7.01 -6.52
C LYS A 152 -24.72 7.87 -6.41
N ASN A 153 -24.56 8.83 -7.32
CA ASN A 153 -23.49 9.84 -7.29
C ASN A 153 -22.07 9.26 -7.12
N ILE A 154 -21.80 8.09 -7.67
CA ILE A 154 -20.47 7.48 -7.68
C ILE A 154 -19.68 8.02 -8.86
N ASN A 155 -18.51 8.59 -8.58
CA ASN A 155 -17.60 9.14 -9.58
C ASN A 155 -16.72 8.05 -10.19
N ARG A 156 -16.32 7.06 -9.39
CA ARG A 156 -15.37 6.03 -9.83
C ARG A 156 -15.73 4.65 -9.31
N THR A 157 -15.62 3.64 -10.17
CA THR A 157 -15.90 2.25 -9.81
C THR A 157 -14.79 1.32 -10.30
N CYS A 158 -14.33 0.42 -9.45
CA CYS A 158 -13.38 -0.65 -9.78
C CYS A 158 -13.96 -1.99 -9.33
N ILE A 159 -14.29 -2.86 -10.28
CA ILE A 159 -14.90 -4.16 -10.00
C ILE A 159 -14.04 -5.23 -10.63
N LYS A 160 -13.64 -6.22 -9.82
CA LYS A 160 -13.18 -7.50 -10.33
C LYS A 160 -14.36 -8.45 -10.39
N VAL A 161 -14.82 -8.70 -11.61
CA VAL A 161 -16.06 -9.41 -11.90
C VAL A 161 -15.94 -10.87 -11.51
N PRO A 162 -16.84 -11.39 -10.65
CA PRO A 162 -16.88 -12.80 -10.29
C PRO A 162 -17.17 -13.68 -11.51
N LYS A 163 -16.70 -14.94 -11.45
CA LYS A 163 -17.04 -15.95 -12.47
C LYS A 163 -18.57 -16.11 -12.55
N ASN A 164 -19.06 -16.36 -13.77
CA ASN A 164 -20.47 -16.58 -14.08
C ASN A 164 -21.39 -15.38 -13.85
N THR A 165 -20.84 -14.18 -13.69
CA THR A 165 -21.63 -12.95 -13.65
C THR A 165 -22.26 -12.69 -15.02
N THR A 166 -23.57 -12.46 -15.05
CA THR A 166 -24.29 -12.06 -16.26
C THR A 166 -24.07 -10.57 -16.58
N ALA A 167 -24.31 -10.19 -17.84
CA ALA A 167 -24.20 -8.78 -18.24
C ALA A 167 -25.22 -7.88 -17.51
N GLU A 168 -26.43 -8.39 -17.23
CA GLU A 168 -27.48 -7.65 -16.51
C GLU A 168 -27.10 -7.39 -15.05
N GLU A 169 -26.53 -8.39 -14.37
CA GLU A 169 -26.04 -8.22 -13.00
C GLU A 169 -24.91 -7.18 -12.93
N LEU A 170 -23.97 -7.23 -13.88
CA LEU A 170 -22.90 -6.23 -13.97
C LEU A 170 -23.45 -4.83 -14.26
N GLU A 171 -24.35 -4.71 -15.24
CA GLU A 171 -25.01 -3.44 -15.62
C GLU A 171 -25.70 -2.79 -14.41
N THR A 172 -26.39 -3.60 -13.60
CA THR A 172 -27.13 -3.14 -12.41
C THR A 172 -26.24 -2.38 -11.42
N CYS A 173 -24.94 -2.69 -11.36
CA CYS A 173 -23.99 -2.00 -10.48
C CYS A 173 -23.81 -0.50 -10.83
N PHE A 174 -24.08 -0.13 -12.08
CA PHE A 174 -23.81 1.21 -12.61
C PHE A 174 -25.07 2.03 -12.87
N THR A 175 -26.26 1.42 -12.89
CA THR A 175 -27.52 2.10 -13.24
C THR A 175 -27.86 3.29 -12.36
N ALA A 176 -27.48 3.26 -11.07
CA ALA A 176 -27.71 4.37 -10.15
C ALA A 176 -26.73 5.55 -10.35
N SER A 177 -25.62 5.33 -11.04
CA SER A 177 -24.57 6.33 -11.33
C SER A 177 -24.04 6.15 -12.76
N PRO A 178 -24.82 6.53 -13.79
CA PRO A 178 -24.36 6.49 -15.18
C PRO A 178 -23.30 7.57 -15.44
N ASN A 179 -22.51 7.41 -16.52
CA ASN A 179 -21.51 8.39 -16.96
C ASN A 179 -20.46 8.75 -15.90
N GLN A 180 -19.94 7.73 -15.20
CA GLN A 180 -18.89 7.91 -14.20
C GLN A 180 -17.60 8.45 -14.83
N GLU A 181 -16.79 9.16 -14.04
CA GLU A 181 -15.47 9.64 -14.48
C GLU A 181 -14.55 8.46 -14.81
N TYR A 182 -14.57 7.40 -13.99
CA TYR A 182 -13.68 6.26 -14.15
C TYR A 182 -14.38 4.94 -13.86
N ILE A 183 -14.31 3.99 -14.79
CA ILE A 183 -14.74 2.61 -14.59
C ILE A 183 -13.58 1.67 -14.91
N GLU A 184 -13.23 0.81 -13.96
CA GLU A 184 -12.32 -0.33 -14.16
C GLU A 184 -13.09 -1.63 -13.98
N ILE A 185 -13.10 -2.46 -15.03
CA ILE A 185 -13.71 -3.80 -15.02
C ILE A 185 -12.59 -4.82 -15.23
N ASP A 186 -12.25 -5.54 -14.18
CA ASP A 186 -11.30 -6.64 -14.16
C ASP A 186 -12.04 -7.99 -14.00
N GLY A 187 -11.34 -9.12 -14.13
CA GLY A 187 -11.81 -10.44 -13.72
C GLY A 187 -12.18 -11.36 -14.88
N HIS A 188 -13.15 -12.25 -14.63
CA HIS A 188 -13.59 -13.25 -15.59
C HIS A 188 -15.01 -12.96 -16.06
N PHE A 189 -15.15 -11.94 -16.92
CA PHE A 189 -16.41 -11.61 -17.54
C PHE A 189 -16.45 -12.13 -18.98
N ASN A 190 -17.36 -13.07 -19.25
CA ASN A 190 -17.59 -13.64 -20.59
C ASN A 190 -18.93 -13.19 -21.19
N GLY A 191 -19.67 -12.32 -20.50
CA GLY A 191 -20.96 -11.82 -20.97
C GLY A 191 -20.82 -10.74 -22.04
N ILE A 192 -21.91 -10.52 -22.78
CA ILE A 192 -22.01 -9.44 -23.77
C ILE A 192 -22.80 -8.30 -23.14
N LEU A 193 -22.20 -7.10 -23.09
CA LEU A 193 -22.90 -5.92 -22.61
C LEU A 193 -24.01 -5.52 -23.58
N SER A 194 -25.12 -5.01 -23.04
CA SER A 194 -26.21 -4.48 -23.86
C SER A 194 -25.71 -3.34 -24.74
N THR A 195 -26.28 -3.20 -25.94
CA THR A 195 -25.93 -2.15 -26.91
C THR A 195 -26.05 -0.73 -26.36
N ASN A 196 -26.92 -0.54 -25.35
CA ASN A 196 -27.17 0.72 -24.66
C ASN A 196 -26.63 0.73 -23.22
N SER A 197 -25.63 -0.11 -22.92
CA SER A 197 -25.03 -0.19 -21.58
C SER A 197 -24.55 1.18 -21.10
N VAL A 198 -24.84 1.51 -19.84
CA VAL A 198 -24.39 2.74 -19.18
C VAL A 198 -22.87 2.78 -19.00
N ILE A 199 -22.21 1.62 -19.02
CA ILE A 199 -20.76 1.48 -18.88
C ILE A 199 -20.03 2.20 -20.03
N TYR A 200 -20.61 2.19 -21.24
CA TYR A 200 -20.03 2.87 -22.41
C TYR A 200 -19.97 4.39 -22.28
N GLY A 201 -20.76 4.97 -21.37
CA GLY A 201 -20.80 6.41 -21.11
C GLY A 201 -19.73 6.90 -20.14
N ALA A 202 -18.90 6.02 -19.56
CA ALA A 202 -17.84 6.44 -18.67
C ALA A 202 -16.82 7.33 -19.39
N GLU A 203 -16.32 8.37 -18.71
CA GLU A 203 -15.31 9.24 -19.30
C GLU A 203 -14.00 8.48 -19.56
N HIS A 204 -13.62 7.63 -18.60
CA HIS A 204 -12.45 6.76 -18.67
C HIS A 204 -12.88 5.33 -18.38
N LEU A 205 -12.77 4.46 -19.39
CA LEU A 205 -13.09 3.04 -19.27
C LEU A 205 -11.82 2.20 -19.39
N ARG A 206 -11.54 1.40 -18.37
CA ARG A 206 -10.42 0.47 -18.32
C ARG A 206 -10.94 -0.96 -18.17
N ILE A 207 -10.49 -1.82 -19.06
CA ILE A 207 -10.98 -3.20 -19.15
C ILE A 207 -9.82 -4.16 -19.05
N TYR A 208 -9.95 -5.11 -18.12
CA TYR A 208 -9.01 -6.18 -17.84
C TYR A 208 -9.79 -7.50 -17.72
N PHE A 209 -10.36 -8.01 -18.79
CA PHE A 209 -10.89 -9.37 -18.76
C PHE A 209 -10.60 -10.12 -20.06
N LYS A 210 -10.45 -11.43 -19.91
CA LYS A 210 -10.09 -12.35 -20.99
C LYS A 210 -11.34 -12.66 -21.80
N GLY A 211 -11.38 -12.25 -23.06
CA GLY A 211 -12.54 -12.48 -23.94
C GLY A 211 -12.37 -11.90 -25.34
N ASP A 212 -13.36 -12.16 -26.19
CA ASP A 212 -13.49 -11.74 -27.60
C ASP A 212 -14.51 -10.59 -27.80
N HIS A 213 -15.01 -10.01 -26.71
CA HIS A 213 -15.98 -8.90 -26.73
C HIS A 213 -15.35 -7.51 -26.88
N GLY A 214 -14.04 -7.43 -27.13
CA GLY A 214 -13.32 -6.16 -27.25
C GLY A 214 -13.89 -5.29 -28.37
N ASP A 215 -14.16 -5.90 -29.52
CA ASP A 215 -14.66 -5.23 -30.72
C ASP A 215 -15.96 -4.46 -30.46
N GLU A 216 -16.92 -5.09 -29.78
CA GLU A 216 -18.21 -4.47 -29.47
C GLU A 216 -18.06 -3.29 -28.53
N ILE A 217 -17.17 -3.40 -27.54
CA ILE A 217 -16.93 -2.32 -26.58
C ILE A 217 -16.23 -1.14 -27.26
N LEU A 218 -15.25 -1.42 -28.12
CA LEU A 218 -14.52 -0.40 -28.87
C LEU A 218 -15.48 0.46 -29.71
N PHE A 219 -16.40 -0.15 -30.44
CA PHE A 219 -17.34 0.57 -31.30
C PHE A 219 -18.53 1.23 -30.56
N ARG A 220 -18.76 0.89 -29.29
CA ARG A 220 -19.89 1.45 -28.51
C ARG A 220 -19.47 2.49 -27.49
N PHE A 221 -18.18 2.59 -27.20
CA PHE A 221 -17.64 3.54 -26.23
C PHE A 221 -17.90 4.99 -26.63
N LYS A 222 -18.30 5.82 -25.66
CA LYS A 222 -18.71 7.23 -25.88
C LYS A 222 -17.87 8.24 -25.09
N GLY A 223 -16.93 7.77 -24.28
CA GLY A 223 -16.11 8.61 -23.41
C GLY A 223 -14.83 9.13 -24.06
N ASN A 224 -13.92 9.61 -23.21
CA ASN A 224 -12.69 10.29 -23.61
C ASN A 224 -11.51 9.33 -23.69
N ARG A 225 -11.45 8.31 -22.82
CA ARG A 225 -10.32 7.40 -22.74
C ARG A 225 -10.75 5.95 -22.62
N LEU A 226 -10.18 5.11 -23.46
CA LEU A 226 -10.43 3.68 -23.47
C LEU A 226 -9.11 2.91 -23.34
N GLN A 227 -9.05 2.01 -22.37
CA GLN A 227 -7.89 1.16 -22.13
C GLN A 227 -8.30 -0.31 -22.08
N PHE A 228 -7.65 -1.14 -22.89
CA PHE A 228 -7.81 -2.57 -22.89
C PHE A 228 -6.54 -3.28 -22.47
N HIS A 229 -6.70 -4.25 -21.59
CA HIS A 229 -5.68 -5.17 -21.15
C HIS A 229 -6.17 -6.60 -21.36
N ALA A 230 -5.37 -7.42 -22.02
CA ALA A 230 -5.63 -8.86 -22.26
C ALA A 230 -6.89 -9.20 -23.09
N THR A 231 -7.49 -8.22 -23.77
CA THR A 231 -8.65 -8.39 -24.67
C THR A 231 -8.23 -8.65 -26.12
N LYS A 232 -8.99 -9.48 -26.84
CA LYS A 232 -8.78 -9.78 -28.26
C LYS A 232 -9.59 -8.86 -29.17
N PHE A 233 -9.00 -8.53 -30.32
CA PHE A 233 -9.57 -7.71 -31.37
C PHE A 233 -9.24 -8.30 -32.75
N HIS A 234 -10.16 -8.10 -33.69
CA HIS A 234 -9.83 -8.24 -35.11
C HIS A 234 -9.04 -7.02 -35.59
N ASP A 235 -8.04 -7.24 -36.44
CA ASP A 235 -7.20 -6.14 -36.96
C ASP A 235 -8.02 -5.18 -37.83
N SER A 236 -9.04 -5.72 -38.51
CA SER A 236 -10.04 -4.97 -39.25
C SER A 236 -10.85 -4.04 -38.36
N THR A 237 -11.22 -4.47 -37.15
CA THR A 237 -11.99 -3.68 -36.18
C THR A 237 -11.19 -2.45 -35.74
N ILE A 238 -9.92 -2.65 -35.35
CA ILE A 238 -9.03 -1.56 -34.97
C ILE A 238 -8.81 -0.61 -36.16
N SER A 239 -8.55 -1.15 -37.35
CA SER A 239 -8.30 -0.35 -38.55
C SER A 239 -9.53 0.48 -38.94
N GLN A 240 -10.73 -0.10 -38.86
CA GLN A 240 -11.99 0.58 -39.14
C GLN A 240 -12.24 1.69 -38.11
N PHE A 241 -12.10 1.39 -36.82
CA PHE A 241 -12.25 2.36 -35.74
C PHE A 241 -11.37 3.60 -35.96
N LEU A 242 -10.09 3.39 -36.26
CA LEU A 242 -9.16 4.48 -36.44
C LEU A 242 -9.46 5.30 -37.71
N LYS A 243 -9.95 4.67 -38.79
CA LYS A 243 -10.41 5.37 -40.00
C LYS A 243 -11.66 6.21 -39.73
N GLU A 244 -12.65 5.68 -39.01
CA GLU A 244 -13.86 6.39 -38.62
C GLU A 244 -13.54 7.58 -37.69
N TRP A 245 -12.61 7.41 -36.74
CA TRP A 245 -12.13 8.51 -35.91
C TRP A 245 -11.40 9.57 -36.74
N LYS A 246 -10.44 9.18 -37.58
CA LYS A 246 -9.63 10.08 -38.43
C LYS A 246 -10.51 10.91 -39.37
N SER A 247 -11.52 10.28 -39.98
CA SER A 247 -12.46 10.92 -40.91
C SER A 247 -13.59 11.72 -40.21
N ASN A 248 -13.58 11.80 -38.88
CA ASN A 248 -14.62 12.46 -38.08
C ASN A 248 -16.03 11.85 -38.20
N GLN A 249 -16.13 10.58 -38.62
CA GLN A 249 -17.41 9.86 -38.73
C GLN A 249 -17.85 9.23 -37.42
N GLY A 250 -16.93 8.93 -36.50
CA GLY A 250 -17.24 8.31 -35.21
C GLY A 250 -16.27 8.70 -34.10
N PHE A 251 -16.65 8.38 -32.86
CA PHE A 251 -15.78 8.44 -31.68
C PHE A 251 -15.20 9.83 -31.37
N GLN A 252 -15.95 10.90 -31.64
CA GLN A 252 -15.45 12.28 -31.59
C GLN A 252 -14.93 12.71 -30.21
N ASN A 253 -15.49 12.14 -29.14
CA ASN A 253 -15.10 12.40 -27.75
C ASN A 253 -13.74 11.78 -27.37
N LEU A 254 -13.29 10.76 -28.11
CA LEU A 254 -12.10 9.99 -27.76
C LEU A 254 -10.84 10.84 -27.94
N LYS A 255 -10.06 10.93 -26.85
CA LYS A 255 -8.75 11.57 -26.77
C LYS A 255 -7.61 10.57 -26.57
N SER A 256 -7.89 9.39 -26.02
CA SER A 256 -6.87 8.38 -25.76
C SER A 256 -7.40 6.96 -25.92
N LEU A 257 -6.68 6.15 -26.70
CA LEU A 257 -6.89 4.70 -26.83
C LEU A 257 -5.59 3.96 -26.48
N SER A 258 -5.70 2.94 -25.62
CA SER A 258 -4.58 2.06 -25.28
C SER A 258 -5.04 0.60 -25.41
N ILE A 259 -4.37 -0.18 -26.25
CA ILE A 259 -4.61 -1.61 -26.44
C ILE A 259 -3.32 -2.35 -26.09
N CYS A 260 -3.34 -3.07 -24.97
CA CYS A 260 -2.20 -3.87 -24.49
C CYS A 260 -2.59 -5.35 -24.42
N SER A 261 -2.00 -6.17 -25.29
CA SER A 261 -2.23 -7.63 -25.31
C SER A 261 -1.06 -8.36 -24.64
N TYR A 262 -1.35 -9.02 -23.52
CA TYR A 262 -0.35 -9.70 -22.68
C TYR A 262 -0.14 -11.18 -23.01
N GLU A 263 -1.10 -11.86 -23.66
CA GLU A 263 -1.11 -13.34 -23.63
C GLU A 263 -1.61 -14.01 -24.93
N TRP A 264 -2.24 -13.29 -25.87
CA TRP A 264 -3.13 -13.99 -26.83
C TRP A 264 -2.95 -13.66 -28.31
N LYS A 265 -2.59 -12.41 -28.64
CA LYS A 265 -2.39 -11.99 -30.01
C LYS A 265 -1.37 -10.87 -30.03
N THR A 266 -0.35 -11.01 -30.86
CA THR A 266 0.60 -9.95 -31.15
C THR A 266 0.01 -9.05 -32.24
N TYR A 267 -0.38 -7.84 -31.89
CA TYR A 267 -0.79 -6.83 -32.87
C TYR A 267 0.44 -6.22 -33.52
N ASN A 268 0.50 -6.18 -34.84
CA ASN A 268 1.51 -5.39 -35.51
C ASN A 268 1.07 -3.91 -35.50
N GLY A 269 1.30 -3.22 -34.37
CA GLY A 269 0.90 -1.82 -34.21
C GLY A 269 1.41 -0.93 -35.35
N ALA A 270 2.63 -1.18 -35.84
CA ALA A 270 3.20 -0.43 -36.96
C ALA A 270 2.41 -0.62 -38.27
N GLU A 271 1.84 -1.80 -38.51
CA GLU A 271 1.02 -2.08 -39.70
C GLU A 271 -0.39 -1.51 -39.56
N LEU A 272 -1.02 -1.67 -38.38
CA LEU A 272 -2.34 -1.12 -38.08
C LEU A 272 -2.37 0.41 -38.15
N LEU A 273 -1.22 1.05 -37.86
CA LEU A 273 -1.08 2.50 -37.82
C LEU A 273 -0.43 3.08 -39.09
N LYS A 274 0.02 2.24 -40.02
CA LYS A 274 0.77 2.65 -41.22
C LYS A 274 0.02 3.68 -42.07
N ASP A 275 -1.29 3.50 -42.18
CA ASP A 275 -2.15 4.31 -43.05
C ASP A 275 -2.76 5.53 -42.34
N ILE A 276 -2.40 5.79 -41.06
CA ILE A 276 -3.15 6.70 -40.18
C ILE A 276 -2.45 8.05 -39.92
N ASP A 277 -1.32 8.32 -40.60
CA ASP A 277 -0.54 9.58 -40.46
C ASP A 277 -0.26 9.94 -38.99
N ILE A 278 0.47 9.07 -38.28
CA ILE A 278 0.96 9.38 -36.93
C ILE A 278 1.98 10.51 -37.03
N ARG A 279 1.79 11.53 -36.20
CA ARG A 279 2.73 12.64 -36.04
C ARG A 279 3.47 12.52 -34.72
N GLN A 280 4.73 12.92 -34.76
CA GLN A 280 5.56 13.14 -33.58
C GLN A 280 5.83 14.62 -33.42
N PHE A 281 5.78 15.12 -32.18
CA PHE A 281 6.20 16.48 -31.91
C PHE A 281 7.73 16.62 -32.11
N ASP A 282 8.14 17.65 -32.86
CA ASP A 282 9.55 17.91 -33.20
C ASP A 282 10.45 18.17 -31.98
N ARG A 283 9.87 18.67 -30.88
CA ARG A 283 10.59 19.01 -29.64
C ARG A 283 10.17 18.10 -28.49
N PRO A 284 11.11 17.64 -27.63
CA PRO A 284 10.81 16.82 -26.45
C PRO A 284 9.87 17.49 -25.45
N GLU A 285 9.87 18.82 -25.39
CA GLU A 285 9.01 19.57 -24.46
C GLU A 285 7.54 19.66 -24.92
N ASN A 286 7.25 19.41 -26.20
CA ASN A 286 5.90 19.43 -26.74
C ASN A 286 5.30 18.02 -26.66
N ILE A 287 4.29 17.86 -25.80
CA ILE A 287 3.68 16.57 -25.50
C ILE A 287 2.17 16.77 -25.49
N LEU A 288 1.41 15.82 -26.04
CA LEU A 288 -0.03 15.79 -25.82
C LEU A 288 -0.26 15.39 -24.35
N GLN A 289 -0.61 16.37 -23.52
CA GLN A 289 -0.98 16.16 -22.13
C GLN A 289 -2.47 15.91 -22.02
N ILE A 290 -2.82 14.72 -21.54
CA ILE A 290 -4.20 14.38 -21.19
C ILE A 290 -4.18 14.03 -19.71
N THR A 291 -4.91 14.80 -18.90
CA THR A 291 -4.98 14.64 -17.45
C THR A 291 -6.34 14.10 -17.02
N TRP A 292 -6.36 13.17 -16.08
CA TRP A 292 -7.57 12.68 -15.43
C TRP A 292 -7.24 12.15 -14.04
N ARG A 293 -8.22 11.64 -13.30
CA ARG A 293 -7.97 10.94 -12.04
C ARG A 293 -8.27 9.45 -12.18
N MET A 294 -7.38 8.62 -11.65
CA MET A 294 -7.58 7.17 -11.59
C MET A 294 -7.64 6.71 -10.16
N SER A 295 -8.49 5.74 -9.88
CA SER A 295 -8.45 4.94 -8.64
C SER A 295 -8.04 3.52 -9.00
N ILE A 296 -6.77 3.31 -9.36
CA ILE A 296 -6.31 1.99 -9.80
C ILE A 296 -6.35 1.03 -8.62
N SER A 297 -7.11 -0.04 -8.79
CA SER A 297 -7.30 -1.04 -7.76
C SER A 297 -6.60 -2.35 -8.10
N TYR A 298 -6.43 -2.65 -9.39
CA TYR A 298 -5.72 -3.81 -9.90
C TYR A 298 -4.62 -3.34 -10.86
N PRO A 299 -3.40 -3.11 -10.33
CA PRO A 299 -2.27 -2.72 -11.17
C PRO A 299 -1.97 -3.82 -12.20
N SER A 300 -1.67 -3.43 -13.45
CA SER A 300 -1.02 -4.35 -14.38
C SER A 300 0.36 -4.72 -13.86
N LEU A 301 1.00 -5.75 -14.42
CA LEU A 301 2.35 -6.19 -14.02
C LEU A 301 3.37 -5.01 -13.95
N MET A 302 3.24 -4.05 -14.85
CA MET A 302 4.05 -2.82 -14.90
C MET A 302 3.84 -1.90 -13.68
N MET A 303 2.65 -1.87 -13.09
CA MET A 303 2.32 -1.05 -11.91
C MET A 303 2.53 -1.77 -10.56
N PHE A 304 2.88 -3.06 -10.55
CA PHE A 304 3.29 -3.75 -9.33
C PHE A 304 4.65 -3.25 -8.80
N LEU A 305 5.53 -2.78 -9.69
CA LEU A 305 6.86 -2.27 -9.33
C LEU A 305 6.82 -0.84 -8.74
N PHE A 306 5.79 -0.06 -9.09
CA PHE A 306 5.56 1.30 -8.59
C PHE A 306 4.09 1.46 -8.20
N PRO A 307 3.66 1.00 -7.01
CA PRO A 307 2.27 1.11 -6.61
C PRO A 307 1.92 2.60 -6.44
N PRO A 308 1.00 3.13 -7.25
CA PRO A 308 0.60 4.52 -7.09
C PRO A 308 -0.23 4.69 -5.80
N PRO A 309 -0.27 5.89 -5.22
CA PRO A 309 -1.21 6.18 -4.14
C PRO A 309 -2.64 5.90 -4.57
N LYS A 310 -3.47 5.38 -3.65
CA LYS A 310 -4.87 5.04 -3.92
C LYS A 310 -5.66 6.32 -4.23
N SER A 311 -6.13 6.43 -5.47
CA SER A 311 -6.58 7.65 -6.16
C SER A 311 -5.46 8.67 -6.40
N PHE A 312 -5.14 8.95 -7.66
CA PHE A 312 -4.07 9.89 -8.02
C PHE A 312 -4.38 10.60 -9.34
N PRO A 313 -3.98 11.88 -9.49
CA PRO A 313 -3.97 12.52 -10.79
C PRO A 313 -3.04 11.70 -11.70
N SER A 314 -3.60 11.25 -12.81
CA SER A 314 -2.89 10.53 -13.85
C SER A 314 -2.79 11.44 -15.06
N GLU A 315 -1.60 11.49 -15.62
CA GLU A 315 -1.31 12.23 -16.82
C GLU A 315 -0.75 11.26 -17.85
N LEU A 316 -1.35 11.22 -19.03
CA LEU A 316 -0.68 10.65 -20.19
C LEU A 316 0.01 11.77 -20.92
N SER A 317 1.32 11.58 -21.01
CA SER A 317 2.22 12.29 -21.85
C SER A 317 2.52 11.40 -23.05
N SER A 318 1.92 11.69 -24.21
CA SER A 318 2.28 11.01 -25.46
C SER A 318 2.98 11.95 -26.42
N ARG A 319 4.05 11.46 -27.03
CA ARG A 319 4.75 12.14 -28.14
C ARG A 319 4.15 11.79 -29.50
N ASP A 320 3.53 10.61 -29.58
CA ASP A 320 2.82 10.11 -30.75
C ASP A 320 1.35 10.50 -30.66
N TYR A 321 0.85 11.19 -31.69
CA TYR A 321 -0.55 11.59 -31.74
C TYR A 321 -1.10 11.55 -33.17
N LEU A 322 -2.41 11.40 -33.25
CA LEU A 322 -3.20 11.48 -34.47
C LEU A 322 -3.92 12.83 -34.52
N ILE A 323 -4.13 13.34 -35.73
CA ILE A 323 -4.97 14.52 -35.98
C ILE A 323 -6.18 14.09 -36.80
N ARG A 324 -7.37 14.44 -36.33
CA ARG A 324 -8.63 14.21 -37.03
C ARG A 324 -8.83 15.23 -38.16
N ASP A 325 -9.24 14.75 -39.33
CA ASP A 325 -9.26 15.56 -40.56
C ASP A 325 -10.34 16.65 -40.54
N GLY A 326 -11.45 16.40 -39.85
CA GLY A 326 -12.61 17.31 -39.85
C GLY A 326 -12.46 18.56 -38.98
N ASP A 327 -11.82 18.44 -37.82
CA ASP A 327 -11.77 19.50 -36.80
C ASP A 327 -10.36 19.74 -36.21
N GLY A 328 -9.36 18.95 -36.59
CA GLY A 328 -7.99 19.08 -36.12
C GLY A 328 -7.76 18.59 -34.69
N GLU A 329 -8.74 17.93 -34.07
CA GLU A 329 -8.61 17.38 -32.72
C GLU A 329 -7.53 16.31 -32.66
N LYS A 330 -6.85 16.23 -31.49
CA LYS A 330 -5.70 15.34 -31.29
C LYS A 330 -6.06 14.18 -30.37
N ALA A 331 -5.61 12.98 -30.72
CA ALA A 331 -5.70 11.82 -29.84
C ALA A 331 -4.39 11.05 -29.76
N SER A 332 -4.17 10.41 -28.61
CA SER A 332 -3.09 9.45 -28.41
C SER A 332 -3.61 8.04 -28.66
N VAL A 333 -2.91 7.27 -29.48
CA VAL A 333 -3.21 5.85 -29.71
C VAL A 333 -1.97 5.03 -29.42
N LEU A 334 -2.10 4.09 -28.49
CA LEU A 334 -1.04 3.16 -28.11
C LEU A 334 -1.50 1.73 -28.34
N ILE A 335 -0.79 0.99 -29.19
CA ILE A 335 -1.05 -0.43 -29.45
C ILE A 335 0.25 -1.18 -29.18
N GLU A 336 0.32 -1.81 -28.01
CA GLU A 336 1.53 -2.47 -27.51
C GLU A 336 1.36 -3.98 -27.37
N ASN A 337 2.41 -4.70 -27.75
CA ASN A 337 2.58 -6.11 -27.44
C ASN A 337 3.57 -6.25 -26.28
N HIS A 338 3.11 -6.83 -25.18
CA HIS A 338 3.92 -6.87 -23.98
C HIS A 338 5.14 -7.79 -24.06
N ASN A 339 5.16 -8.77 -24.99
CA ASN A 339 6.32 -9.65 -25.17
C ASN A 339 7.59 -8.88 -25.50
N LYS A 340 7.51 -7.78 -26.27
CA LYS A 340 8.72 -7.02 -26.65
C LYS A 340 9.31 -6.21 -25.49
N GLU A 341 8.47 -5.70 -24.59
CA GLU A 341 8.94 -4.95 -23.41
C GLU A 341 9.40 -5.88 -22.28
N LEU A 342 8.77 -7.05 -22.11
CA LEU A 342 9.27 -8.11 -21.22
C LEU A 342 10.63 -8.63 -21.68
N ASP A 343 10.83 -8.91 -22.97
CA ASP A 343 12.13 -9.37 -23.51
C ASP A 343 13.24 -8.32 -23.30
N LYS A 344 12.91 -7.04 -23.42
CA LYS A 344 13.85 -5.92 -23.20
C LYS A 344 14.17 -5.75 -21.72
N TYR A 345 13.18 -5.94 -20.85
CA TYR A 345 13.33 -5.81 -19.41
C TYR A 345 14.00 -7.03 -18.78
N GLU A 346 13.67 -8.25 -19.19
CA GLU A 346 14.34 -9.49 -18.78
C GLU A 346 15.83 -9.42 -19.10
N LYS A 347 16.20 -8.99 -20.31
CA LYS A 347 17.60 -8.71 -20.66
C LYS A 347 18.26 -7.69 -19.73
N SER A 348 17.56 -6.61 -19.39
CA SER A 348 18.09 -5.58 -18.47
C SER A 348 18.25 -6.11 -17.04
N VAL A 349 17.34 -6.96 -16.57
CA VAL A 349 17.40 -7.58 -15.24
C VAL A 349 18.50 -8.63 -15.18
N GLU A 350 18.62 -9.50 -16.19
CA GLU A 350 19.71 -10.48 -16.31
C GLU A 350 21.08 -9.79 -16.27
N GLU A 351 21.22 -8.67 -16.99
CA GLU A 351 22.47 -7.90 -16.99
C GLU A 351 22.77 -7.25 -15.62
N HIS A 352 21.73 -6.77 -14.93
CA HIS A 352 21.88 -6.21 -13.59
C HIS A 352 22.24 -7.28 -12.54
N VAL A 353 21.55 -8.43 -12.57
CA VAL A 353 21.83 -9.58 -11.68
C VAL A 353 23.25 -10.08 -11.89
N LYS A 354 23.73 -10.13 -13.14
CA LYS A 354 25.11 -10.53 -13.44
C LYS A 354 26.14 -9.55 -12.83
N LYS A 355 25.88 -8.24 -12.90
CA LYS A 355 26.75 -7.21 -12.30
C LYS A 355 26.78 -7.32 -10.77
N VAL A 356 25.62 -7.50 -10.14
CA VAL A 356 25.52 -7.65 -8.68
C VAL A 356 26.19 -8.94 -8.20
N SER A 357 26.01 -10.05 -8.92
CA SER A 357 26.69 -11.32 -8.58
C SER A 357 28.22 -11.18 -8.64
N GLN A 358 28.74 -10.51 -9.66
CA GLN A 358 30.19 -10.26 -9.77
C GLN A 358 30.71 -9.39 -8.61
N GLN A 359 29.98 -8.34 -8.24
CA GLN A 359 30.34 -7.51 -7.08
C GLN A 359 30.35 -8.31 -5.78
N LEU A 360 29.35 -9.19 -5.58
CA LEU A 360 29.26 -10.02 -4.39
C LEU A 360 30.42 -11.02 -4.31
N ASP A 361 30.81 -11.63 -5.44
CA ASP A 361 31.95 -12.54 -5.51
C ASP A 361 33.27 -11.83 -5.22
N GLU A 362 33.45 -10.60 -5.71
CA GLU A 362 34.62 -9.75 -5.40
C GLU A 362 34.69 -9.37 -3.92
N GLU A 363 33.56 -9.00 -3.32
CA GLU A 363 33.48 -8.70 -1.88
C GLU A 363 33.77 -9.95 -1.03
N LEU A 364 33.22 -11.11 -1.40
CA LEU A 364 33.48 -12.37 -0.72
C LEU A 364 34.96 -12.76 -0.79
N ALA A 365 35.59 -12.58 -1.95
CA ALA A 365 37.02 -12.81 -2.14
C ALA A 365 37.86 -11.88 -1.24
N ASN A 366 37.50 -10.60 -1.14
CA ASN A 366 38.17 -9.63 -0.27
C ASN A 366 37.99 -9.96 1.22
N ILE A 367 36.80 -10.38 1.64
CA ILE A 367 36.53 -10.82 3.02
C ILE A 367 37.37 -12.05 3.35
N ASN A 368 37.38 -13.06 2.47
CA ASN A 368 38.16 -14.28 2.66
C ASN A 368 39.67 -13.98 2.75
N LYS A 369 40.16 -13.04 1.94
CA LYS A 369 41.56 -12.58 2.02
C LYS A 369 41.87 -11.96 3.38
N LYS A 370 41.05 -11.00 3.85
CA LYS A 370 41.21 -10.38 5.17
C LYS A 370 41.13 -11.38 6.31
N TYR A 371 40.22 -12.36 6.21
CA TYR A 371 40.10 -13.42 7.20
C TYR A 371 41.36 -14.29 7.27
N LYS A 372 41.92 -14.67 6.12
CA LYS A 372 43.16 -15.43 6.04
C LYS A 372 44.34 -14.69 6.66
N GLU A 373 44.49 -13.40 6.36
CA GLU A 373 45.52 -12.53 6.96
C GLU A 373 45.36 -12.45 8.50
N LYS A 374 44.13 -12.33 9.00
CA LYS A 374 43.85 -12.29 10.45
C LYS A 374 44.17 -13.63 11.14
N VAL A 375 43.90 -14.75 10.49
CA VAL A 375 44.25 -16.10 11.00
C VAL A 375 45.77 -16.28 11.08
N GLU A 376 46.51 -15.82 10.07
CA GLU A 376 47.99 -15.86 10.11
C GLU A 376 48.56 -14.98 11.23
N LEU A 377 48.00 -13.79 11.43
CA LEU A 377 48.39 -12.91 12.53
C LEU A 377 48.13 -13.55 13.91
N MET A 378 46.98 -14.20 14.11
CA MET A 378 46.69 -14.91 15.36
C MET A 378 47.68 -16.05 15.62
N LYS A 379 48.02 -16.85 14.61
CA LYS A 379 49.03 -17.91 14.73
C LYS A 379 50.41 -17.35 15.14
N LYS A 380 50.78 -16.18 14.61
CA LYS A 380 52.03 -15.51 14.98
C LYS A 380 52.01 -15.04 16.44
N MET A 381 50.92 -14.40 16.89
CA MET A 381 50.76 -13.99 18.28
C MET A 381 50.77 -15.17 19.26
N GLU A 382 50.12 -16.29 18.91
CA GLU A 382 50.15 -17.51 19.73
C GLU A 382 51.56 -18.08 19.89
N MET A 383 52.37 -18.00 18.83
CA MET A 383 53.77 -18.44 18.87
C MET A 383 54.61 -17.52 19.76
N GLU A 384 54.41 -16.20 19.67
CA GLU A 384 55.10 -15.22 20.52
C GLU A 384 54.70 -15.37 22.00
N ASN A 385 53.41 -15.57 22.30
CA ASN A 385 52.93 -15.84 23.65
C ASN A 385 53.52 -17.12 24.24
N ARG A 386 53.67 -18.18 23.42
CA ARG A 386 54.35 -19.42 23.84
C ARG A 386 55.82 -19.17 24.19
N LYS A 387 56.56 -18.43 23.35
CA LYS A 387 57.96 -18.06 23.64
C LYS A 387 58.08 -17.27 24.94
N MET A 388 57.20 -16.30 25.15
CA MET A 388 57.19 -15.49 26.37
C MET A 388 56.86 -16.33 27.61
N ALA A 389 55.95 -17.31 27.51
CA ALA A 389 55.64 -18.24 28.60
C ALA A 389 56.85 -19.11 28.97
N GLU A 390 57.57 -19.64 27.97
CA GLU A 390 58.80 -20.42 28.17
C GLU A 390 59.91 -19.58 28.83
N GLU A 391 60.06 -18.32 28.42
CA GLU A 391 61.04 -17.40 29.01
C GLU A 391 60.70 -17.05 30.47
N ASN A 392 59.42 -16.79 30.75
CA ASN A 392 58.93 -16.57 32.11
C ASN A 392 59.17 -17.79 33.02
N GLU A 393 58.98 -19.01 32.49
CA GLU A 393 59.24 -20.23 33.24
C GLU A 393 60.74 -20.43 33.51
N ARG A 394 61.61 -20.15 32.53
CA ARG A 394 63.07 -20.13 32.74
C ARG A 394 63.48 -19.11 33.81
N MET A 395 62.88 -17.92 33.80
CA MET A 395 63.11 -16.89 34.81
C MET A 395 62.68 -17.35 36.21
N ARG A 396 61.52 -18.01 36.33
CA ARG A 396 61.06 -18.61 37.59
C ARG A 396 62.03 -19.66 38.10
N GLN A 397 62.48 -20.58 37.25
CA GLN A 397 63.46 -21.60 37.61
C GLN A 397 64.78 -20.98 38.08
N LYS A 398 65.29 -19.95 37.40
CA LYS A 398 66.49 -19.20 37.84
C LYS A 398 66.28 -18.55 39.22
N MET A 399 65.12 -17.94 39.46
CA MET A 399 64.80 -17.36 40.76
C MET A 399 64.72 -18.42 41.86
N GLU A 400 64.18 -19.60 41.55
CA GLU A 400 64.08 -20.71 42.51
C GLU A 400 65.45 -21.29 42.86
N VAL A 401 66.35 -21.41 41.88
CA VAL A 401 67.77 -21.75 42.12
C VAL A 401 68.44 -20.68 42.98
N LYS A 402 68.22 -19.40 42.68
CA LYS A 402 68.77 -18.29 43.47
C LYS A 402 68.24 -18.31 44.91
N LYS A 403 66.96 -18.59 45.12
CA LYS A 403 66.35 -18.83 46.45
C LYS A 403 67.00 -20.00 47.17
N LYS A 404 67.25 -21.12 46.49
CA LYS A 404 67.94 -22.29 47.08
C LYS A 404 69.38 -21.95 47.48
N ILE A 405 70.11 -21.20 46.65
CA ILE A 405 71.47 -20.72 46.97
C ILE A 405 71.45 -19.78 48.17
N ILE A 406 70.55 -18.80 48.21
CA ILE A 406 70.37 -17.89 49.34
C ILE A 406 70.00 -18.68 50.60
N GLY A 407 69.09 -19.65 50.51
CA GLY A 407 68.70 -20.52 51.63
C GLY A 407 69.83 -21.46 52.08
N ALA A 408 70.71 -21.91 51.18
CA ALA A 408 71.90 -22.67 51.53
C ALA A 408 72.98 -21.79 52.19
N HIS A 409 73.15 -20.55 51.71
CA HIS A 409 74.04 -19.56 52.31
C HIS A 409 73.54 -19.14 53.70
N ALA A 410 72.23 -18.88 53.85
CA ALA A 410 71.59 -18.62 55.14
C ALA A 410 71.70 -19.80 56.10
N ARG A 411 71.70 -21.06 55.63
CA ARG A 411 71.98 -22.24 56.47
C ARG A 411 73.45 -22.41 56.83
N ARG A 412 74.39 -21.97 55.98
CA ARG A 412 75.83 -21.93 56.29
C ARG A 412 76.19 -20.82 57.28
N VAL A 413 75.57 -19.65 57.16
CA VAL A 413 75.81 -18.49 58.03
C VAL A 413 74.97 -18.59 59.32
N GLY A 414 73.76 -19.15 59.23
CA GLY A 414 72.82 -19.32 60.34
C GLY A 414 73.03 -20.58 61.19
N GLY A 415 74.12 -21.33 60.97
CA GLY A 415 74.56 -22.39 61.87
C GLY A 415 75.20 -21.88 63.16
N ALA A 416 75.40 -20.57 63.33
CA ALA A 416 76.06 -20.01 64.50
C ALA A 416 75.26 -18.96 65.29
N VAL A 417 74.17 -18.40 64.76
CA VAL A 417 73.35 -17.42 65.51
C VAL A 417 71.88 -17.52 65.09
N GLY A 418 71.28 -18.67 65.36
CA GLY A 418 69.86 -18.92 65.16
C GLY A 418 69.06 -18.47 66.38
N ASP A 419 68.76 -17.18 66.49
CA ASP A 419 67.76 -16.69 67.43
C ASP A 419 67.29 -15.28 67.05
N VAL A 420 66.15 -14.87 67.59
CA VAL A 420 65.57 -13.51 67.57
C VAL A 420 64.70 -13.08 66.38
N CYS A 421 64.98 -13.43 65.12
CA CYS A 421 64.28 -12.76 63.99
C CYS A 421 62.85 -13.29 63.68
N ILE A 422 62.48 -14.49 64.16
CA ILE A 422 61.18 -15.11 63.86
C ILE A 422 60.02 -14.52 64.69
N ARG A 423 60.27 -13.86 65.82
CA ARG A 423 59.19 -13.30 66.66
C ARG A 423 58.66 -11.94 66.19
N THR A 424 59.45 -11.16 65.45
CA THR A 424 59.04 -9.81 65.02
C THR A 424 58.19 -9.82 63.74
N LEU A 425 58.37 -10.80 62.85
CA LEU A 425 57.57 -10.93 61.63
C LEU A 425 56.13 -11.40 61.90
N THR A 426 55.90 -12.21 62.94
CA THR A 426 54.58 -12.72 63.30
C THR A 426 53.67 -11.61 63.84
N ALA A 427 54.22 -10.57 64.46
CA ALA A 427 53.47 -9.40 64.92
C ALA A 427 53.01 -8.48 63.76
N SER A 428 53.80 -8.37 62.70
CA SER A 428 53.47 -7.49 61.55
C SER A 428 52.34 -8.07 60.67
N ILE A 429 52.21 -9.41 60.62
CA ILE A 429 51.14 -10.09 59.87
C ILE A 429 49.80 -10.05 60.63
N GLY A 430 49.84 -10.06 61.98
CA GLY A 430 48.64 -9.93 62.82
C GLY A 430 47.95 -8.56 62.68
N ALA A 431 48.72 -7.48 62.56
CA ALA A 431 48.17 -6.12 62.42
C ALA A 431 47.49 -5.87 61.07
N LYS A 432 48.00 -6.47 59.98
CA LYS A 432 47.37 -6.35 58.63
C LYS A 432 46.06 -7.14 58.50
N LYS A 433 45.86 -8.21 59.28
CA LYS A 433 44.62 -9.02 59.24
C LYS A 433 43.45 -8.39 59.99
N MET A 434 43.69 -7.58 61.03
CA MET A 434 42.61 -6.83 61.73
C MET A 434 42.08 -5.65 60.90
N SER A 435 42.94 -4.97 60.13
CA SER A 435 42.52 -3.86 59.27
C SER A 435 41.62 -4.29 58.10
N ALA A 436 41.76 -5.52 57.60
CA ALA A 436 40.96 -6.03 56.49
C ALA A 436 39.58 -6.55 56.93
N LYS A 437 39.41 -6.95 58.20
CA LYS A 437 38.13 -7.47 58.71
C LYS A 437 37.13 -6.37 59.05
N ASN A 438 37.61 -5.23 59.58
CA ASN A 438 36.75 -4.08 59.89
C ASN A 438 36.23 -3.34 58.64
N SER A 439 36.90 -3.50 57.49
CA SER A 439 36.46 -2.93 56.21
C SER A 439 35.33 -3.74 55.55
N ALA A 440 35.22 -5.04 55.85
CA ALA A 440 34.22 -5.92 55.24
C ALA A 440 32.88 -5.92 55.99
N GLU A 441 32.87 -5.60 57.29
CA GLU A 441 31.65 -5.53 58.10
C GLU A 441 30.90 -4.18 57.96
N ALA A 442 31.56 -3.13 57.45
CA ALA A 442 30.94 -1.81 57.19
C ALA A 442 30.22 -1.72 55.83
N GLU A 443 30.45 -2.66 54.92
CA GLU A 443 29.91 -2.65 53.54
C GLU A 443 28.65 -3.53 53.39
N ALA A 444 28.25 -4.26 54.45
CA ALA A 444 27.05 -5.11 54.49
C ALA A 444 25.84 -4.48 55.23
N ALA A 445 25.92 -3.20 55.62
CA ALA A 445 24.85 -2.47 56.33
C ALA A 445 24.49 -1.11 55.69
N ARG A 446 24.67 -0.99 54.38
CA ARG A 446 24.12 0.07 53.51
C ARG A 446 23.39 -0.59 52.34
#